data_AF-A0AAD5XMS1-F1
#
_entry.id   AF-A0AAD5XMS1-F1
#
_cell.length_a   1.000
_cell.length_b   1.000
_cell.length_c   1.000
_cell.angle_alpha   90.00
_cell.angle_beta   90.00
_cell.angle_gamma   90.00
#
_symmetry.space_group_name_H-M   'P 1'
#
loop_
_entity.id
_entity.type
_entity.pdbx_description
1 polymer ?
#
loop_
_entity_poly.entity_id
_entity_poly.type
_entity_poly.pdbx_seq_one_letter_code
_entity_poly.pdbx_strand_id
1 'polypeptide(L)'
;MSGGIDSSVAAYLLLQQNYRVTGIYMQNWDSRDEDGSCPSHDDWADVQRVCARLRIPCFKVGYQREYWVGVFDGFLEAYAGGRTPNPDVDCNRVVKFGRFFEQFIKPDGATANTAPAAATDGVQAVFGTADYIATGHYARTDGDSLLRTPADPSKDQTYYLSTITGAALSRTLFPLGALHKARVKEIAREVALPASVATKAESMGICFVGKRPFKAFLEDYIAPQPGVMRSVDDLAIMGVHDGVWNFTVGQRARLGGADIKWYVCGTDVASGTVYIAPGR
;
A
#
# COMPACT_ATOMS: atom_id res chain seq x y z
N MET A 1 3.95 -11.41 -3.13
CA MET A 1 5.37 -11.05 -2.95
C MET A 1 5.64 -9.75 -3.66
N SER A 2 6.30 -8.78 -3.02
CA SER A 2 6.53 -7.43 -3.55
C SER A 2 7.98 -7.19 -4.00
N GLY A 3 8.84 -8.21 -3.96
CA GLY A 3 10.28 -8.07 -4.21
C GLY A 3 11.06 -7.55 -2.99
N GLY A 4 10.38 -7.28 -1.87
CA GLY A 4 11.00 -6.89 -0.60
C GLY A 4 11.33 -8.07 0.33
N ILE A 5 12.18 -7.79 1.32
CA ILE A 5 12.63 -8.75 2.35
C ILE A 5 11.44 -9.38 3.08
N ASP A 6 10.46 -8.57 3.48
CA ASP A 6 9.36 -9.01 4.33
C ASP A 6 8.54 -10.12 3.66
N SER A 7 8.10 -9.90 2.42
CA SER A 7 7.36 -10.93 1.68
C SER A 7 8.19 -12.16 1.34
N SER A 8 9.52 -12.01 1.25
CA SER A 8 10.44 -13.11 0.96
C SER A 8 10.62 -14.01 2.18
N VAL A 9 10.82 -13.41 3.35
CA VAL A 9 10.91 -14.13 4.63
C VAL A 9 9.56 -14.75 5.00
N ALA A 10 8.45 -14.05 4.74
CA ALA A 10 7.12 -14.61 4.98
C ALA A 10 6.89 -15.90 4.17
N ALA A 11 7.27 -15.93 2.88
CA ALA A 11 7.19 -17.12 2.05
C ALA A 11 8.08 -18.26 2.58
N TYR A 12 9.31 -17.94 3.00
CA TYR A 12 10.22 -18.93 3.60
C TYR A 12 9.66 -19.54 4.89
N LEU A 13 9.10 -18.73 5.79
CA LEU A 13 8.54 -19.21 7.05
C LEU A 13 7.37 -20.18 6.82
N LEU A 14 6.52 -19.91 5.82
CA LEU A 14 5.43 -20.81 5.46
C LEU A 14 5.94 -22.14 4.90
N LEU A 15 7.04 -22.13 4.12
CA LEU A 15 7.69 -23.37 3.69
C LEU A 15 8.21 -24.18 4.88
N GLN A 16 8.79 -23.53 5.89
CA GLN A 16 9.25 -24.22 7.11
C GLN A 16 8.08 -24.81 7.93
N GLN A 17 6.88 -24.26 7.77
CA GLN A 17 5.64 -24.78 8.37
C GLN A 17 4.96 -25.84 7.48
N ASN A 18 5.64 -26.34 6.45
CA ASN A 18 5.15 -27.37 5.51
C ASN A 18 3.95 -26.96 4.64
N TYR A 19 3.72 -25.65 4.44
CA TYR A 19 2.75 -25.20 3.45
C TYR A 19 3.28 -25.42 2.03
N ARG A 20 2.37 -25.70 1.10
CA ARG A 20 2.65 -25.55 -0.33
C ARG A 20 2.54 -24.08 -0.70
N VAL A 21 3.67 -23.43 -0.98
CA VAL A 21 3.73 -21.98 -1.21
C VAL A 21 3.92 -21.67 -2.69
N THR A 22 3.14 -20.71 -3.20
CA THR A 22 3.29 -20.08 -4.51
C THR A 22 3.42 -18.57 -4.34
N GLY A 23 4.41 -17.96 -5.01
CA GLY A 23 4.59 -16.52 -4.98
C GLY A 23 3.73 -15.81 -6.04
N ILE A 24 2.85 -14.89 -5.65
CA ILE A 24 2.15 -14.01 -6.60
C ILE A 24 2.69 -12.58 -6.50
N TYR A 25 3.16 -12.02 -7.61
CA TYR A 25 3.51 -10.60 -7.75
C TYR A 25 2.37 -9.85 -8.41
N MET A 26 1.97 -8.73 -7.82
CA MET A 26 0.87 -7.90 -8.32
C MET A 26 1.44 -6.63 -8.96
N GLN A 27 1.13 -6.42 -10.24
CA GLN A 27 1.40 -5.17 -10.94
C GLN A 27 0.14 -4.31 -10.91
N ASN A 28 0.13 -3.31 -10.02
CA ASN A 28 -1.03 -2.45 -9.80
C ASN A 28 -0.90 -1.08 -10.48
N TRP A 29 0.28 -0.76 -10.99
CA TRP A 29 0.56 0.50 -11.67
C TRP A 29 1.48 0.24 -12.86
N ASP A 30 1.27 0.95 -13.96
CA ASP A 30 2.18 0.94 -15.09
C ASP A 30 3.12 2.14 -14.97
N SER A 31 4.41 1.88 -14.78
CA SER A 31 5.41 2.93 -14.68
C SER A 31 5.87 3.43 -16.04
N ARG A 32 5.31 2.94 -17.16
CA ARG A 32 5.54 3.54 -18.49
C ARG A 32 4.86 4.90 -18.61
N ASP A 33 3.90 5.18 -17.74
CA ASP A 33 3.23 6.47 -17.61
C ASP A 33 4.08 7.51 -16.84
N GLU A 34 5.26 7.11 -16.32
CA GLU A 34 6.15 7.94 -15.50
C GLU A 34 7.59 7.87 -16.05
N ASP A 35 8.22 9.04 -16.29
CA ASP A 35 9.64 9.39 -16.56
C ASP A 35 10.72 8.34 -16.96
N GLY A 36 10.36 7.17 -17.49
CA GLY A 36 11.24 6.18 -18.12
C GLY A 36 11.99 5.24 -17.17
N SER A 37 11.91 5.42 -15.84
CA SER A 37 12.47 4.45 -14.88
C SER A 37 11.37 3.51 -14.38
N CYS A 38 11.57 2.19 -14.51
CA CYS A 38 10.54 1.19 -14.18
C CYS A 38 10.92 0.39 -12.92
N PRO A 39 10.65 0.89 -11.69
CA PRO A 39 10.85 0.12 -10.46
C PRO A 39 10.17 -1.25 -10.49
N SER A 40 9.02 -1.35 -11.16
CA SER A 40 8.22 -2.59 -11.22
C SER A 40 8.90 -3.73 -11.99
N HIS A 41 9.84 -3.44 -12.90
CA HIS A 41 10.61 -4.44 -13.62
C HIS A 41 11.66 -5.09 -12.70
N ASP A 42 12.34 -4.26 -11.90
CA ASP A 42 13.34 -4.72 -10.94
C ASP A 42 12.72 -5.53 -9.80
N ASP A 43 11.54 -5.10 -9.33
CA ASP A 43 10.77 -5.81 -8.29
C ASP A 43 10.32 -7.21 -8.74
N TRP A 44 9.85 -7.34 -9.99
CA TRP A 44 9.47 -8.65 -10.52
C TRP A 44 10.67 -9.58 -10.66
N ALA A 45 11.81 -9.06 -11.15
CA ALA A 45 13.04 -9.85 -11.24
C ALA A 45 13.55 -10.28 -9.85
N ASP A 46 13.40 -9.43 -8.82
CA ASP A 46 13.68 -9.78 -7.44
C ASP A 46 12.78 -10.92 -6.92
N VAL A 47 11.48 -10.87 -7.21
CA VAL A 47 10.55 -11.96 -6.87
C VAL A 47 10.99 -13.26 -7.53
N GLN A 48 11.31 -13.25 -8.82
CA GLN A 48 11.76 -14.44 -9.53
C GLN A 48 13.05 -15.02 -8.92
N ARG A 49 14.03 -14.17 -8.58
CA ARG A 49 15.27 -14.60 -7.92
C ARG A 49 15.01 -15.23 -6.55
N VAL A 50 14.14 -14.64 -5.74
CA VAL A 50 13.76 -15.18 -4.43
C VAL A 50 13.02 -16.51 -4.59
N CYS A 51 12.04 -16.58 -5.49
CA CYS A 51 11.27 -17.80 -5.71
C CYS A 51 12.14 -18.95 -6.24
N ALA A 52 13.10 -18.67 -7.11
CA ALA A 52 14.11 -19.65 -7.54
C ALA A 52 14.97 -20.13 -6.36
N ARG A 53 15.42 -19.22 -5.49
CA ARG A 53 16.20 -19.55 -4.28
C ARG A 53 15.42 -20.42 -3.30
N LEU A 54 14.13 -20.15 -3.13
CA LEU A 54 13.20 -20.88 -2.26
C LEU A 54 12.60 -22.13 -2.92
N ARG A 55 12.84 -22.34 -4.23
CA ARG A 55 12.28 -23.42 -5.04
C ARG A 55 10.74 -23.46 -5.01
N ILE A 56 10.12 -22.29 -5.13
CA ILE A 56 8.66 -22.15 -5.24
C ILE A 56 8.28 -21.57 -6.61
N PRO A 57 7.12 -21.96 -7.18
CA PRO A 57 6.61 -21.32 -8.37
C PRO A 57 6.25 -19.86 -8.08
N CYS A 58 6.33 -19.01 -9.10
CA CYS A 58 5.85 -17.64 -9.00
C CYS A 58 5.17 -17.15 -10.27
N PHE A 59 4.19 -16.27 -10.09
CA PHE A 59 3.40 -15.71 -11.18
C PHE A 59 3.23 -14.21 -11.00
N LYS A 60 2.99 -13.54 -12.12
CA LYS A 60 2.69 -12.11 -12.19
C LYS A 60 1.24 -11.92 -12.61
N VAL A 61 0.50 -11.10 -11.87
CA VAL A 61 -0.87 -10.70 -12.17
C VAL A 61 -0.97 -9.18 -12.25
N GLY A 62 -1.86 -8.67 -13.11
CA GLY A 62 -2.13 -7.25 -13.25
C GLY A 62 -3.45 -6.88 -12.60
N TYR A 63 -3.45 -5.80 -11.81
CA TYR A 63 -4.65 -5.20 -11.22
C TYR A 63 -4.71 -3.69 -11.48
N GLN A 64 -4.11 -3.22 -12.59
CA GLN A 64 -4.00 -1.79 -12.89
C GLN A 64 -5.38 -1.13 -13.01
N ARG A 65 -6.34 -1.80 -13.65
CA ARG A 65 -7.70 -1.27 -13.82
C ARG A 65 -8.42 -1.19 -12.49
N GLU A 66 -8.35 -2.25 -11.69
CA GLU A 66 -8.99 -2.34 -10.38
C GLU A 66 -8.38 -1.34 -9.41
N TYR A 67 -7.07 -1.13 -9.49
CA TYR A 67 -6.36 -0.12 -8.70
C TYR A 67 -6.75 1.29 -9.12
N TRP A 68 -6.79 1.58 -10.42
CA TRP A 68 -7.17 2.89 -10.93
C TRP A 68 -8.57 3.29 -10.44
N VAL A 69 -9.57 2.45 -10.75
CA VAL A 69 -10.97 2.75 -10.43
C VAL A 69 -11.25 2.66 -8.93
N GLY A 70 -10.66 1.67 -8.26
CA GLY A 70 -11.00 1.34 -6.88
C GLY A 70 -10.19 2.07 -5.82
N VAL A 71 -9.06 2.67 -6.19
CA VAL A 71 -8.13 3.34 -5.27
C VAL A 71 -7.80 4.75 -5.76
N PHE A 72 -7.36 4.87 -7.02
CA PHE A 72 -6.79 6.12 -7.52
C PHE A 72 -7.84 7.20 -7.80
N ASP A 73 -8.98 6.86 -8.41
CA ASP A 73 -10.06 7.83 -8.68
C ASP A 73 -10.57 8.46 -7.38
N GLY A 74 -10.90 7.64 -6.37
CA GLY A 74 -11.35 8.13 -5.07
C GLY A 74 -10.28 8.93 -4.31
N PHE A 75 -9.00 8.60 -4.52
CA PHE A 75 -7.88 9.38 -4.00
C PHE A 75 -7.84 10.79 -4.61
N LEU A 76 -8.00 10.92 -5.93
CA LEU A 76 -8.03 12.21 -6.62
C LEU A 76 -9.26 13.03 -6.22
N GLU A 77 -10.44 12.41 -6.17
CA GLU A 77 -11.67 13.06 -5.71
C GLU A 77 -11.56 13.57 -4.28
N ALA A 78 -10.92 12.81 -3.38
CA ALA A 78 -10.70 13.23 -2.00
C ALA A 78 -9.79 14.47 -1.93
N TYR A 79 -8.68 14.48 -2.68
CA TYR A 79 -7.80 15.65 -2.76
C TYR A 79 -8.51 16.87 -3.37
N ALA A 80 -9.20 16.69 -4.49
CA ALA A 80 -9.99 17.76 -5.12
C ALA A 80 -11.05 18.32 -4.16
N GLY A 81 -11.62 17.46 -3.31
CA GLY A 81 -12.52 17.83 -2.21
C GLY A 81 -11.83 18.32 -0.94
N GLY A 82 -10.53 18.67 -0.97
CA GLY A 82 -9.80 19.26 0.15
C GLY A 82 -9.56 18.33 1.34
N ARG A 83 -9.64 17.01 1.12
CA ARG A 83 -9.36 15.96 2.11
C ARG A 83 -8.00 15.32 1.82
N THR A 84 -7.39 14.72 2.84
CA THR A 84 -6.14 13.96 2.71
C THR A 84 -6.43 12.45 2.82
N PRO A 85 -6.63 11.75 1.69
CA PRO A 85 -6.88 10.31 1.68
C PRO A 85 -5.64 9.48 2.03
N ASN A 86 -5.86 8.21 2.40
CA ASN A 86 -4.79 7.22 2.54
C ASN A 86 -4.99 6.08 1.52
N PRO A 87 -4.28 6.11 0.38
CA PRO A 87 -4.49 5.12 -0.69
C PRO A 87 -3.99 3.73 -0.32
N ASP A 88 -3.16 3.57 0.72
CA ASP A 88 -2.67 2.26 1.15
C ASP A 88 -3.76 1.45 1.87
N VAL A 89 -4.63 2.13 2.64
CA VAL A 89 -5.82 1.51 3.26
C VAL A 89 -6.75 0.98 2.17
N ASP A 90 -7.01 1.78 1.13
CA ASP A 90 -7.87 1.38 0.02
C ASP A 90 -7.23 0.31 -0.87
N CYS A 91 -5.91 0.38 -1.12
CA CYS A 91 -5.17 -0.67 -1.83
C CYS A 91 -5.29 -2.02 -1.13
N ASN A 92 -5.15 -2.06 0.20
CA ASN A 92 -5.35 -3.28 0.96
C ASN A 92 -6.79 -3.78 0.81
N ARG A 93 -7.78 -2.91 1.01
CA ARG A 93 -9.21 -3.28 0.93
C ARG A 93 -9.64 -3.78 -0.44
N VAL A 94 -9.31 -3.04 -1.50
CA VAL A 94 -9.86 -3.25 -2.84
C VAL A 94 -9.03 -4.25 -3.64
N VAL A 95 -7.70 -4.17 -3.55
CA VAL A 95 -6.82 -4.99 -4.39
C VAL A 95 -6.31 -6.20 -3.63
N LYS A 96 -5.57 -6.02 -2.53
CA LYS A 96 -4.89 -7.15 -1.87
C LYS A 96 -5.85 -8.13 -1.18
N PHE A 97 -6.86 -7.62 -0.49
CA PHE A 97 -7.85 -8.42 0.25
C PHE A 97 -9.24 -8.41 -0.42
N GLY A 98 -9.38 -7.69 -1.52
CA GLY A 98 -10.55 -7.73 -2.40
C GLY A 98 -10.24 -8.59 -3.61
N ARG A 99 -9.85 -7.98 -4.73
CA ARG A 99 -9.70 -8.65 -6.02
C ARG A 99 -8.72 -9.82 -6.01
N PHE A 100 -7.55 -9.67 -5.40
CA PHE A 100 -6.59 -10.77 -5.26
C PHE A 100 -7.15 -11.92 -4.42
N PHE A 101 -7.84 -11.60 -3.33
CA PHE A 101 -8.49 -12.58 -2.46
C PHE A 101 -9.60 -13.33 -3.20
N GLU A 102 -10.54 -12.62 -3.81
CA GLU A 102 -11.65 -13.18 -4.59
C GLU A 102 -11.15 -14.08 -5.72
N GLN A 103 -10.05 -13.69 -6.36
CA GLN A 103 -9.48 -14.45 -7.46
C GLN A 103 -8.83 -15.75 -6.99
N PHE A 104 -8.06 -15.74 -5.91
CA PHE A 104 -7.22 -16.88 -5.55
C PHE A 104 -7.72 -17.71 -4.39
N ILE A 105 -8.64 -17.24 -3.56
CA ILE A 105 -9.19 -18.03 -2.47
C ILE A 105 -10.29 -18.95 -2.96
N LYS A 106 -10.21 -20.20 -2.52
CA LYS A 106 -11.22 -21.20 -2.79
C LYS A 106 -12.57 -20.80 -2.17
N PRO A 107 -13.67 -20.77 -2.94
CA PRO A 107 -15.00 -20.50 -2.41
C PRO A 107 -15.42 -21.53 -1.35
N ASP A 108 -16.16 -21.09 -0.34
CA ASP A 108 -16.71 -21.99 0.67
C ASP A 108 -17.63 -23.04 0.03
N GLY A 109 -17.46 -24.31 0.43
CA GLY A 109 -18.23 -25.44 -0.12
C GLY A 109 -17.71 -26.00 -1.46
N ALA A 110 -16.65 -25.43 -2.06
CA ALA A 110 -16.02 -25.99 -3.25
C ALA A 110 -15.32 -27.33 -2.96
N THR A 111 -15.56 -28.34 -3.80
CA THR A 111 -14.78 -29.59 -3.84
C THR A 111 -13.45 -29.38 -4.56
N ALA A 112 -12.51 -30.34 -4.46
CA ALA A 112 -11.21 -30.26 -5.15
C ALA A 112 -11.32 -30.09 -6.68
N ASN A 113 -12.49 -30.37 -7.27
CA ASN A 113 -12.77 -30.26 -8.70
C ASN A 113 -13.66 -29.07 -9.07
N THR A 114 -13.99 -28.18 -8.13
CA THR A 114 -14.71 -26.94 -8.47
C THR A 114 -13.68 -25.96 -9.00
N ALA A 115 -13.46 -25.99 -10.31
CA ALA A 115 -12.80 -24.88 -10.99
C ALA A 115 -13.55 -23.59 -10.61
N PRO A 116 -12.85 -22.50 -10.27
CA PRO A 116 -13.50 -21.23 -10.00
C PRO A 116 -14.41 -20.91 -11.18
N ALA A 117 -15.70 -20.65 -10.92
CA ALA A 117 -16.73 -20.50 -11.93
C ALA A 117 -16.53 -19.29 -12.88
N ALA A 118 -15.42 -18.57 -12.76
CA ALA A 118 -15.05 -17.44 -13.59
C ALA A 118 -13.53 -17.22 -13.58
N ALA A 119 -12.75 -18.06 -14.26
CA ALA A 119 -11.47 -17.69 -14.88
C ALA A 119 -10.95 -18.83 -15.77
N THR A 120 -11.22 -18.75 -17.07
CA THR A 120 -10.71 -19.68 -18.10
C THR A 120 -9.34 -19.29 -18.64
N ASP A 121 -8.72 -18.23 -18.10
CA ASP A 121 -7.61 -17.50 -18.74
C ASP A 121 -6.56 -17.07 -17.69
N GLY A 122 -5.28 -16.98 -18.08
CA GLY A 122 -4.21 -16.39 -17.27
C GLY A 122 -3.66 -17.28 -16.13
N VAL A 123 -3.12 -16.65 -15.08
CA VAL A 123 -2.41 -17.34 -13.97
C VAL A 123 -3.31 -18.34 -13.24
N GLN A 124 -4.60 -18.05 -13.13
CA GLN A 124 -5.55 -18.90 -12.41
C GLN A 124 -5.84 -20.22 -13.12
N ALA A 125 -5.69 -20.28 -14.45
CA ALA A 125 -5.78 -21.53 -15.21
C ALA A 125 -4.62 -22.48 -14.92
N VAL A 126 -3.46 -21.95 -14.50
CA VAL A 126 -2.25 -22.74 -14.18
C VAL A 126 -2.18 -23.07 -12.69
N PHE A 127 -2.42 -22.07 -11.83
CA PHE A 127 -2.29 -22.21 -10.39
C PHE A 127 -3.56 -22.72 -9.70
N GLY A 128 -4.74 -22.37 -10.22
CA GLY A 128 -6.02 -22.66 -9.57
C GLY A 128 -6.30 -21.72 -8.39
N THR A 129 -6.72 -22.30 -7.27
CA THR A 129 -7.07 -21.60 -6.02
C THR A 129 -6.18 -22.06 -4.85
N ALA A 130 -6.24 -21.32 -3.75
CA ALA A 130 -5.53 -21.56 -2.51
C ALA A 130 -6.49 -21.56 -1.32
N ASP A 131 -6.11 -22.25 -0.25
CA ASP A 131 -6.86 -22.26 1.01
C ASP A 131 -6.63 -20.99 1.84
N TYR A 132 -5.47 -20.35 1.67
CA TYR A 132 -5.06 -19.14 2.38
C TYR A 132 -4.26 -18.21 1.46
N ILE A 133 -4.34 -16.92 1.72
CA ILE A 133 -3.39 -15.93 1.22
C ILE A 133 -2.41 -15.57 2.33
N ALA A 134 -1.21 -15.11 1.97
CA ALA A 134 -0.24 -14.63 2.93
C ALA A 134 0.40 -13.33 2.46
N THR A 135 0.68 -12.45 3.41
CA THR A 135 1.36 -11.18 3.13
C THR A 135 2.51 -10.95 4.09
N GLY A 136 3.46 -10.10 3.69
CA GLY A 136 4.55 -9.66 4.55
C GLY A 136 4.15 -8.53 5.50
N HIS A 137 2.86 -8.35 5.80
CA HIS A 137 2.45 -7.31 6.75
C HIS A 137 2.78 -7.73 8.18
N TYR A 138 3.17 -6.73 8.98
CA TYR A 138 3.37 -6.86 10.42
C TYR A 138 2.01 -6.67 11.11
N ALA A 139 1.26 -7.76 11.18
CA ALA A 139 0.00 -7.87 11.90
C ALA A 139 -0.19 -9.32 12.35
N ARG A 140 -1.18 -9.59 13.20
CA ARG A 140 -1.59 -10.94 13.60
C ARG A 140 -3.11 -11.10 13.42
N THR A 141 -3.55 -12.34 13.37
CA THR A 141 -4.96 -12.71 13.55
C THR A 141 -5.08 -13.57 14.80
N ASP A 142 -6.25 -13.60 15.44
CA ASP A 142 -6.53 -14.49 16.58
C ASP A 142 -7.11 -15.85 16.18
N GLY A 143 -6.89 -16.27 14.94
CA GLY A 143 -7.29 -17.59 14.42
C GLY A 143 -8.63 -17.61 13.71
N ASP A 144 -9.51 -16.64 13.95
CA ASP A 144 -10.86 -16.65 13.37
C ASP A 144 -11.11 -15.49 12.41
N SER A 145 -10.98 -14.24 12.87
CA SER A 145 -11.38 -13.06 12.06
C SER A 145 -10.92 -11.71 12.60
N LEU A 146 -10.29 -11.64 13.79
CA LEU A 146 -9.93 -10.35 14.37
C LEU A 146 -8.47 -10.01 14.08
N LEU A 147 -8.27 -8.77 13.64
CA LEU A 147 -6.96 -8.18 13.43
C LEU A 147 -6.33 -7.81 14.78
N ARG A 148 -5.07 -8.18 14.97
CA ARG A 148 -4.28 -7.92 16.17
C ARG A 148 -2.96 -7.26 15.82
N THR A 149 -2.47 -6.41 16.72
CA THR A 149 -1.16 -5.77 16.60
C THR A 149 -0.04 -6.82 16.57
N PRO A 150 1.06 -6.59 15.83
CA PRO A 150 2.20 -7.50 15.80
C PRO A 150 3.01 -7.44 17.10
N ALA A 151 4.00 -8.34 17.21
CA ALA A 151 4.97 -8.31 18.30
C ALA A 151 5.91 -7.08 18.26
N ASP A 152 6.13 -6.50 17.08
CA ASP A 152 6.96 -5.30 16.89
C ASP A 152 6.10 -4.04 16.73
N PRO A 153 5.92 -3.22 17.78
CA PRO A 153 5.06 -2.04 17.70
C PRO A 153 5.58 -0.98 16.73
N SER A 154 6.90 -0.93 16.50
CA SER A 154 7.51 0.05 15.59
C SER A 154 7.19 -0.21 14.12
N LYS A 155 6.74 -1.43 13.82
CA LYS A 155 6.34 -1.87 12.49
C LYS A 155 4.86 -2.17 12.38
N ASP A 156 4.04 -1.80 13.37
CA ASP A 156 2.60 -2.08 13.35
C ASP A 156 1.93 -1.56 12.07
N GLN A 157 1.36 -2.49 11.30
CA GLN A 157 0.65 -2.20 10.05
C GLN A 157 -0.86 -2.42 10.16
N THR A 158 -1.39 -2.66 11.36
CA THR A 158 -2.84 -2.86 11.58
C THR A 158 -3.67 -1.64 11.15
N TYR A 159 -3.13 -0.43 11.26
CA TYR A 159 -3.77 0.78 10.75
C TYR A 159 -4.14 0.67 9.26
N TYR A 160 -3.22 0.16 8.44
CA TYR A 160 -3.42 -0.01 6.99
C TYR A 160 -4.35 -1.18 6.64
N LEU A 161 -4.63 -2.06 7.61
CA LEU A 161 -5.49 -3.24 7.47
C LEU A 161 -6.84 -3.05 8.19
N SER A 162 -7.12 -1.84 8.69
CA SER A 162 -8.29 -1.52 9.52
C SER A 162 -9.64 -1.75 8.84
N THR A 163 -9.65 -1.85 7.51
CA THR A 163 -10.85 -2.01 6.69
C THR A 163 -11.02 -3.42 6.14
N ILE A 164 -10.14 -4.37 6.51
CA ILE A 164 -10.20 -5.74 6.03
C ILE A 164 -11.31 -6.51 6.77
N THR A 165 -12.13 -7.22 6.01
CA THR A 165 -13.28 -7.96 6.56
C THR A 165 -12.82 -9.19 7.33
N GLY A 166 -13.60 -9.62 8.32
CA GLY A 166 -13.32 -10.85 9.07
C GLY A 166 -13.22 -12.08 8.17
N ALA A 167 -14.06 -12.17 7.14
CA ALA A 167 -14.02 -13.24 6.14
C ALA A 167 -12.70 -13.27 5.35
N ALA A 168 -12.12 -12.11 5.02
CA ALA A 168 -10.80 -12.07 4.38
C ALA A 168 -9.68 -12.41 5.38
N LEU A 169 -9.79 -11.94 6.63
CA LEU A 169 -8.82 -12.21 7.69
C LEU A 169 -8.76 -13.69 8.07
N SER A 170 -9.89 -14.41 8.08
CA SER A 170 -9.97 -15.84 8.41
C SER A 170 -9.17 -16.73 7.45
N ARG A 171 -8.98 -16.25 6.22
CA ARG A 171 -8.22 -16.91 5.15
C ARG A 171 -6.88 -16.22 4.87
N THR A 172 -6.39 -15.41 5.81
CA THR A 172 -5.13 -14.67 5.68
C THR A 172 -4.11 -15.10 6.74
N LEU A 173 -2.88 -15.35 6.30
CA LEU A 173 -1.73 -15.59 7.14
C LEU A 173 -0.82 -14.35 7.18
N PHE A 174 -0.34 -13.99 8.38
CA PHE A 174 0.67 -12.97 8.60
C PHE A 174 1.92 -13.57 9.26
N PRO A 175 2.83 -14.21 8.50
CA PRO A 175 3.95 -14.97 9.07
C PRO A 175 4.94 -14.12 9.87
N LEU A 176 4.96 -12.80 9.64
CA LEU A 176 5.84 -11.87 10.33
C LEU A 176 5.26 -11.32 11.64
N GLY A 177 3.99 -11.60 11.93
CA GLY A 177 3.26 -10.99 13.04
C GLY A 177 3.87 -11.22 14.42
N ALA A 178 4.64 -12.30 14.60
CA ALA A 178 5.32 -12.63 15.86
C ALA A 178 6.79 -12.17 15.90
N LEU A 179 7.30 -11.52 14.85
CA LEU A 179 8.73 -11.22 14.70
C LEU A 179 9.00 -9.72 14.75
N HIS A 180 10.14 -9.37 15.34
CA HIS A 180 10.75 -8.06 15.17
C HIS A 180 11.46 -7.93 13.82
N LYS A 181 11.51 -6.71 13.26
CA LYS A 181 12.16 -6.45 11.96
C LYS A 181 13.62 -6.91 11.94
N ALA A 182 14.33 -6.79 13.06
CA ALA A 182 15.71 -7.26 13.20
C ALA A 182 15.80 -8.77 12.91
N ARG A 183 14.91 -9.58 13.50
CA ARG A 183 14.87 -11.02 13.27
C ARG A 183 14.52 -11.36 11.82
N VAL A 184 13.62 -10.61 11.20
CA VAL A 184 13.30 -10.77 9.77
C VAL A 184 14.54 -10.56 8.90
N LYS A 185 15.36 -9.54 9.19
CA LYS A 185 16.63 -9.29 8.49
C LYS A 185 17.67 -10.39 8.74
N GLU A 186 17.72 -10.97 9.93
CA GLU A 186 18.59 -12.11 10.24
C GLU A 186 18.20 -13.35 9.42
N ILE A 187 16.91 -13.71 9.42
CA ILE A 187 16.40 -14.84 8.63
C ILE A 187 16.71 -14.64 7.14
N ALA A 188 16.55 -13.43 6.63
CA ALA A 188 16.90 -13.11 5.25
C ALA A 188 18.38 -13.42 4.90
N ARG A 189 19.30 -13.22 5.86
CA ARG A 189 20.73 -13.58 5.71
C ARG A 189 20.95 -15.08 5.85
N GLU A 190 20.31 -15.73 6.82
CA GLU A 190 20.39 -17.19 7.06
C GLU A 190 19.94 -17.98 5.81
N VAL A 191 18.89 -17.51 5.15
CA VAL A 191 18.35 -18.10 3.92
C VAL A 191 19.18 -17.71 2.69
N ALA A 192 20.16 -16.84 2.83
CA ALA A 192 20.96 -16.27 1.74
C ALA A 192 20.06 -15.79 0.60
N LEU A 193 19.12 -14.90 0.93
CA LEU A 193 18.31 -14.21 -0.08
C LEU A 193 19.21 -13.40 -1.02
N PRO A 194 18.81 -13.19 -2.29
CA PRO A 194 19.58 -12.38 -3.23
C PRO A 194 19.98 -11.02 -2.63
N ALA A 195 21.21 -10.58 -2.89
CA ALA A 195 21.71 -9.30 -2.36
C ALA A 195 20.80 -8.12 -2.74
N SER A 196 20.26 -8.11 -3.96
CA SER A 196 19.31 -7.11 -4.45
C SER A 196 18.05 -6.97 -3.59
N VAL A 197 17.68 -8.02 -2.85
CA VAL A 197 16.55 -8.03 -1.91
C VAL A 197 17.04 -7.78 -0.49
N ALA A 198 18.10 -8.48 -0.05
CA ALA A 198 18.57 -8.46 1.33
C ALA A 198 19.10 -7.08 1.79
N THR A 199 19.61 -6.26 0.87
CA THR A 199 20.07 -4.89 1.17
C THR A 199 19.09 -3.81 0.71
N LYS A 200 17.95 -4.20 0.14
CA LYS A 200 16.97 -3.27 -0.40
C LYS A 200 16.39 -2.41 0.72
N ALA A 201 16.37 -1.10 0.48
CA ALA A 201 15.66 -0.17 1.35
C ALA A 201 14.16 -0.51 1.36
N GLU A 202 13.50 -0.25 2.48
CA GLU A 202 12.04 -0.37 2.54
C GLU A 202 11.41 0.65 1.57
N SER A 203 10.41 0.22 0.82
CA SER A 203 9.63 1.12 -0.02
C SER A 203 8.84 2.05 0.89
N MET A 204 9.26 3.31 0.94
CA MET A 204 8.58 4.38 1.67
C MET A 204 7.81 5.25 0.67
N GLY A 205 6.59 5.64 1.03
CA GLY A 205 5.72 6.44 0.16
C GLY A 205 4.69 5.62 -0.61
N ILE A 206 3.83 6.33 -1.34
CA ILE A 206 2.70 5.74 -2.07
C ILE A 206 3.21 5.06 -3.34
N CYS A 207 2.78 3.82 -3.57
CA CYS A 207 3.29 2.93 -4.62
C CYS A 207 3.34 3.56 -6.02
N PHE A 208 2.34 4.35 -6.43
CA PHE A 208 2.26 4.95 -7.77
C PHE A 208 2.99 6.30 -7.89
N VAL A 209 3.26 6.98 -6.77
CA VAL A 209 4.00 8.25 -6.80
C VAL A 209 5.49 7.97 -7.02
N GLY A 210 6.00 6.87 -6.47
CA GLY A 210 7.42 6.53 -6.60
C GLY A 210 8.32 7.58 -5.93
N LYS A 211 9.32 8.11 -6.66
CA LYS A 211 10.35 9.01 -6.13
C LYS A 211 10.11 10.50 -6.43
N ARG A 212 9.05 10.85 -7.16
CA ARG A 212 8.78 12.25 -7.53
C ARG A 212 8.17 13.04 -6.37
N PRO A 213 8.32 14.37 -6.34
CA PRO A 213 7.64 15.22 -5.36
C PRO A 213 6.11 15.05 -5.46
N PHE A 214 5.46 14.81 -4.32
CA PHE A 214 4.03 14.53 -4.26
C PHE A 214 3.15 15.65 -4.85
N LYS A 215 3.52 16.92 -4.64
CA LYS A 215 2.82 18.06 -5.25
C LYS A 215 2.83 17.97 -6.78
N ALA A 216 4.02 17.77 -7.35
CA ALA A 216 4.19 17.66 -8.81
C ALA A 216 3.40 16.48 -9.37
N PHE A 217 3.26 15.39 -8.61
CA PHE A 217 2.38 14.27 -9.00
C PHE A 217 0.92 14.69 -9.10
N LEU A 218 0.38 15.36 -8.08
CA LEU A 218 -1.02 15.79 -8.10
C LEU A 218 -1.32 16.83 -9.20
N GLU A 219 -0.35 17.67 -9.56
CA GLU A 219 -0.51 18.70 -10.62
C GLU A 219 -0.80 18.10 -12.01
N ASP A 220 -0.43 16.84 -12.26
CA ASP A 220 -0.76 16.15 -13.53
C ASP A 220 -2.25 15.78 -13.62
N TYR A 221 -2.95 15.70 -12.47
CA TYR A 221 -4.33 15.20 -12.38
C TYR A 221 -5.33 16.23 -11.87
N ILE A 222 -4.87 17.20 -11.06
CA ILE A 222 -5.73 18.21 -10.43
C ILE A 222 -5.28 19.59 -10.91
N ALA A 223 -6.17 20.27 -11.62
CA ALA A 223 -5.92 21.63 -12.08
C ALA A 223 -5.69 22.60 -10.89
N PRO A 224 -4.75 23.55 -11.00
CA PRO A 224 -4.58 24.60 -10.01
C PRO A 224 -5.87 25.40 -9.80
N GLN A 225 -6.23 25.62 -8.53
CA GLN A 225 -7.36 26.44 -8.09
C GLN A 225 -6.85 27.47 -7.08
N PRO A 226 -6.37 28.64 -7.55
CA PRO A 226 -5.77 29.64 -6.68
C PRO A 226 -6.70 30.11 -5.57
N GLY A 227 -6.14 30.33 -4.38
CA GLY A 227 -6.89 30.72 -3.19
C GLY A 227 -6.02 31.46 -2.17
N VAL A 228 -6.60 31.74 -1.00
CA VAL A 228 -5.95 32.54 0.06
C VAL A 228 -5.79 31.75 1.35
N MET A 229 -4.68 32.00 2.05
CA MET A 229 -4.50 31.60 3.44
C MET A 229 -5.02 32.69 4.36
N ARG A 230 -5.89 32.33 5.32
CA ARG A 230 -6.42 33.25 6.33
C ARG A 230 -6.05 32.82 7.74
N SER A 231 -5.63 33.79 8.55
CA SER A 231 -5.48 33.62 10.00
C SER A 231 -6.85 33.35 10.64
N VAL A 232 -6.94 32.38 11.56
CA VAL A 232 -8.19 32.15 12.31
C VAL A 232 -8.43 33.16 13.43
N ASP A 233 -7.42 33.93 13.82
CA ASP A 233 -7.54 34.87 14.94
C ASP A 233 -8.30 36.15 14.52
N ASP A 234 -8.04 36.63 13.30
CA ASP A 234 -8.52 37.93 12.79
C ASP A 234 -9.01 37.89 11.33
N LEU A 235 -9.00 36.71 10.69
CA LEU A 235 -9.35 36.51 9.27
C LEU A 235 -8.46 37.28 8.29
N ALA A 236 -7.31 37.80 8.74
CA ALA A 236 -6.36 38.49 7.88
C ALA A 236 -5.84 37.54 6.80
N ILE A 237 -5.66 38.07 5.59
CA ILE A 237 -5.03 37.32 4.48
C ILE A 237 -3.53 37.28 4.74
N MET A 238 -3.02 36.07 4.92
CA MET A 238 -1.61 35.80 5.28
C MET A 238 -0.78 35.35 4.08
N GLY A 239 -1.43 34.97 2.97
CA GLY A 239 -0.76 34.55 1.74
C GLY A 239 -1.73 33.98 0.71
N VAL A 240 -1.17 33.51 -0.39
CA VAL A 240 -1.89 32.88 -1.50
C VAL A 240 -1.37 31.46 -1.76
N HIS A 241 -2.15 30.63 -2.42
CA HIS A 241 -1.77 29.26 -2.78
C HIS A 241 -2.40 28.81 -4.10
N ASP A 242 -1.90 27.71 -4.67
CA ASP A 242 -2.37 27.17 -5.97
C ASP A 242 -3.53 26.18 -5.85
N GLY A 243 -3.95 25.81 -4.65
CA GLY A 243 -5.08 24.90 -4.45
C GLY A 243 -5.18 24.39 -3.03
N VAL A 244 -6.39 24.29 -2.52
CA VAL A 244 -6.68 23.73 -1.18
C VAL A 244 -6.17 22.30 -1.04
N TRP A 245 -6.19 21.53 -2.13
CA TRP A 245 -5.70 20.15 -2.22
C TRP A 245 -4.20 20.00 -1.89
N ASN A 246 -3.42 21.09 -1.85
CA ASN A 246 -2.01 21.08 -1.43
C ASN A 246 -1.80 21.04 0.09
N PHE A 247 -2.88 21.13 0.87
CA PHE A 247 -2.82 21.33 2.31
C PHE A 247 -3.50 20.20 3.08
N THR A 248 -2.81 19.73 4.11
CA THR A 248 -3.36 18.81 5.11
C THR A 248 -3.47 19.51 6.45
N VAL A 249 -4.55 19.28 7.20
CA VAL A 249 -4.69 19.81 8.57
C VAL A 249 -3.50 19.36 9.43
N GLY A 250 -2.91 20.29 10.18
CA GLY A 250 -1.67 20.09 10.95
C GLY A 250 -0.38 20.32 10.16
N GLN A 251 -0.44 20.50 8.83
CA GLN A 251 0.72 20.86 8.02
C GLN A 251 1.22 22.25 8.41
N ARG A 252 2.54 22.41 8.52
CA ARG A 252 3.16 23.73 8.69
C ARG A 252 2.89 24.60 7.46
N ALA A 253 2.19 25.71 7.65
CA ALA A 253 2.03 26.76 6.65
C ALA A 253 3.32 27.62 6.62
N ARG A 254 4.05 27.56 5.52
CA ARG A 254 5.32 28.28 5.37
C ARG A 254 5.03 29.70 4.87
N LEU A 255 4.87 30.63 5.80
CA LEU A 255 4.74 32.06 5.50
C LEU A 255 6.12 32.72 5.50
N GLY A 256 6.49 33.38 4.41
CA GLY A 256 7.75 34.13 4.32
C GLY A 256 7.76 35.31 5.29
N GLY A 257 8.82 35.46 6.07
CA GLY A 257 8.98 36.58 7.00
C GLY A 257 8.16 36.51 8.29
N ALA A 258 7.47 35.39 8.58
CA ALA A 258 6.76 35.21 9.84
C ALA A 258 7.71 34.84 10.99
N ASP A 259 7.60 35.56 12.11
CA ASP A 259 8.43 35.34 13.32
C ASP A 259 8.09 34.04 14.06
N ILE A 260 6.90 33.49 13.82
CA ILE A 260 6.40 32.27 14.44
C ILE A 260 5.98 31.25 13.38
N LYS A 261 5.91 29.98 13.79
CA LYS A 261 5.39 28.91 12.92
C LYS A 261 3.88 29.03 12.83
N TRP A 262 3.34 28.79 11.64
CA TRP A 262 1.90 28.70 11.40
C TRP A 262 1.54 27.31 10.91
N TYR A 263 0.33 26.87 11.20
CA TYR A 263 -0.16 25.53 10.90
C TYR A 263 -1.55 25.59 10.29
N VAL A 264 -1.81 24.77 9.28
CA VAL A 264 -3.14 24.59 8.69
C VAL A 264 -4.05 23.98 9.75
N CYS A 265 -5.20 24.59 9.99
CA CYS A 265 -6.19 24.12 10.95
C CYS A 265 -7.55 23.82 10.30
N GLY A 266 -7.77 24.27 9.06
CA GLY A 266 -8.97 23.96 8.31
C GLY A 266 -8.83 24.35 6.84
N THR A 267 -9.72 23.82 6.03
CA THR A 267 -9.80 24.08 4.60
C THR A 267 -11.27 24.29 4.21
N ASP A 268 -11.52 25.21 3.28
CA ASP A 268 -12.83 25.42 2.68
C ASP A 268 -12.67 25.44 1.16
N VAL A 269 -13.11 24.34 0.54
CA VAL A 269 -13.01 24.14 -0.91
C VAL A 269 -13.92 25.10 -1.67
N ALA A 270 -15.10 25.42 -1.13
CA ALA A 270 -16.07 26.26 -1.83
C ALA A 270 -15.57 27.71 -1.96
N SER A 271 -14.90 28.23 -0.94
CA SER A 271 -14.28 29.56 -0.99
C SER A 271 -12.81 29.55 -1.44
N GLY A 272 -12.19 28.38 -1.59
CA GLY A 272 -10.75 28.25 -1.85
C GLY A 272 -9.87 28.75 -0.70
N THR A 273 -10.39 28.78 0.53
CA THR A 273 -9.67 29.32 1.70
C THR A 273 -8.95 28.22 2.47
N VAL A 274 -7.69 28.46 2.83
CA VAL A 274 -6.95 27.65 3.81
C VAL A 274 -6.84 28.43 5.12
N TYR A 275 -7.38 27.88 6.20
CA TYR A 275 -7.33 28.49 7.53
C TYR A 275 -6.06 28.06 8.26
N ILE A 276 -5.34 29.02 8.82
CA ILE A 276 -4.09 28.79 9.54
C ILE A 276 -4.12 29.41 10.94
N ALA A 277 -3.43 28.76 11.87
CA ALA A 277 -3.29 29.19 13.25
C ALA A 277 -1.81 29.30 13.65
N PRO A 278 -1.43 30.23 14.55
CA PRO A 278 -0.08 30.29 15.08
C PRO A 278 0.22 29.06 15.94
N GLY A 279 1.40 28.47 15.77
CA GLY A 279 1.89 27.38 16.59
C GLY A 279 2.32 27.89 17.96
N ARG A 280 1.53 27.54 18.98
CA ARG A 280 1.90 27.74 20.39
C ARG A 280 2.69 26.56 20.91
#